data_AF-A0A2E5AM86-F1
#
_entry.id   AF-A0A2E5AM86-F1
#
_cell.length_a   1.000
_cell.length_b   1.000
_cell.length_c   1.000
_cell.angle_alpha   90.00
_cell.angle_beta   90.00
_cell.angle_gamma   90.00
#
_symmetry.space_group_name_H-M   'P 1'
#
loop_
_entity.id
_entity.type
_entity.pdbx_description
1 polymer ?
#
loop_
_entity_poly.entity_id
_entity_poly.type
_entity_poly.pdbx_seq_one_letter_code
_entity_poly.pdbx_strand_id
1 'polypeptide(L)'
;MSQIEYIESQLTPLRKQLKEHSLYKQLQSVEDIKIFMSLHVFAVWDFMSLLKALQIQLTTTTIPWRPRPKASLARFINEIVHAEESDINDKGKAKSHFEMYLESMQQIDSDVTEINHLIKGLENGDSIESIIEALYIDDCAKEFMRFTFRVIESGKPHCIAAAFTFGREDLIPDMFIEILKQADSKNTKFNKLTYYLDRHIELDGDEHGPLSLQMVEELCENDQKKIEEVLQISKEALQYRIGLWDGIKEKIVAQEGRIMVAGPIPNKKLRNAILAVSIVIPAAVAILFSVKIDGFDLSFLPPIYASLNGLTAIGLLSALIAIKFKKIKIHQRIIQFCLSFSILFLLLYVLYHMTSDSTKYGDINGNGILESTEAMAVSDTRGIYFFILVSHIFLSLVVIPLVLFTYKFAWEGNYERHKKWTRFAYPIWLYVAITGVVVYYMISPFYS
;
A
#
# COMPACT_ATOMS: atom_id res chain seq x y z
N MET A 1 -5.96 36.03 8.72
CA MET A 1 -5.09 34.85 8.61
C MET A 1 -3.67 35.36 8.57
N SER A 2 -2.81 34.94 9.50
CA SER A 2 -1.39 35.29 9.48
C SER A 2 -0.72 34.71 8.23
N GLN A 3 0.47 35.21 7.88
CA GLN A 3 1.24 34.69 6.76
C GLN A 3 1.53 33.19 6.93
N ILE A 4 1.89 32.78 8.15
CA ILE A 4 2.16 31.37 8.47
C ILE A 4 0.89 30.54 8.35
N GLU A 5 -0.24 30.99 8.89
CA GLU A 5 -1.52 30.30 8.74
C GLU A 5 -1.90 30.11 7.26
N TYR A 6 -1.59 31.10 6.40
CA TYR A 6 -1.76 30.96 4.95
C TYR A 6 -0.89 29.84 4.40
N ILE A 7 0.41 29.86 4.66
CA ILE A 7 1.35 28.84 4.17
C ILE A 7 0.89 27.45 4.64
N GLU A 8 0.60 27.27 5.93
CA GLU A 8 0.16 25.98 6.48
C GLU A 8 -1.14 25.48 5.85
N SER A 9 -2.11 26.37 5.60
CA SER A 9 -3.35 26.00 4.91
C SER A 9 -3.09 25.44 3.51
N GLN A 10 -2.10 25.99 2.80
CA GLN A 10 -1.72 25.56 1.45
C GLN A 10 -0.92 24.25 1.45
N LEU A 11 -0.19 23.95 2.52
CA LEU A 11 0.60 22.73 2.68
C LEU A 11 -0.24 21.56 3.22
N THR A 12 -1.41 21.83 3.80
CA THR A 12 -2.30 20.82 4.42
C THR A 12 -2.56 19.59 3.53
N PRO A 13 -2.84 19.70 2.21
CA PRO A 13 -3.05 18.52 1.38
C PRO A 13 -1.83 17.59 1.29
N LEU A 14 -0.62 18.17 1.15
CA LEU A 14 0.63 17.43 1.05
C LEU A 14 1.03 16.83 2.40
N ARG A 15 0.90 17.61 3.49
CA ARG A 15 1.09 17.12 4.86
C ARG A 15 0.17 15.94 5.17
N LYS A 16 -1.10 16.01 4.75
CA LYS A 16 -2.05 14.90 4.90
C LYS A 16 -1.63 13.67 4.09
N GLN A 17 -1.19 13.86 2.85
CA GLN A 17 -0.68 12.76 2.03
C GLN A 17 0.52 12.06 2.68
N LEU A 18 1.44 12.83 3.26
CA LEU A 18 2.58 12.28 3.99
C LEU A 18 2.15 11.57 5.28
N LYS A 19 1.24 12.16 6.07
CA LYS A 19 0.70 11.56 7.31
C LYS A 19 -0.08 10.27 7.07
N GLU A 20 -0.81 10.18 5.97
CA GLU A 20 -1.60 9.02 5.60
C GLU A 20 -0.86 8.08 4.63
N HIS A 21 0.46 8.25 4.50
CA HIS A 21 1.23 7.57 3.47
C HIS A 21 1.15 6.05 3.59
N SER A 22 1.06 5.38 2.44
CA SER A 22 0.88 3.92 2.38
C SER A 22 2.10 3.12 2.85
N LEU A 23 3.28 3.76 2.94
CA LEU A 23 4.53 3.20 3.49
C LEU A 23 4.33 2.67 4.90
N TYR A 24 3.63 3.41 5.77
CA TYR A 24 3.43 3.03 7.17
C TYR A 24 2.73 1.67 7.33
N LYS A 25 1.89 1.28 6.35
CA LYS A 25 1.24 -0.03 6.35
C LYS A 25 2.14 -1.17 5.89
N GLN A 26 3.24 -0.86 5.21
CA GLN A 26 4.22 -1.84 4.74
C GLN A 26 5.31 -2.11 5.78
N LEU A 27 5.58 -1.17 6.68
CA LEU A 27 6.52 -1.35 7.78
C LEU A 27 5.91 -2.32 8.81
N GLN A 28 6.30 -3.59 8.75
CA GLN A 28 5.73 -4.66 9.58
C GLN A 28 6.80 -5.50 10.28
N SER A 29 8.08 -5.30 9.93
CA SER A 29 9.19 -6.09 10.43
C SER A 29 10.46 -5.24 10.59
N VAL A 30 11.44 -5.79 11.32
CA VAL A 30 12.77 -5.18 11.44
C VAL A 30 13.47 -5.09 10.09
N GLU A 31 13.25 -6.06 9.18
CA GLU A 31 13.83 -6.00 7.83
C GLU A 31 13.29 -4.80 7.05
N ASP A 32 11.99 -4.51 7.16
CA ASP A 32 11.39 -3.33 6.54
C ASP A 32 12.01 -2.02 7.09
N ILE A 33 12.35 -2.01 8.39
CA ILE A 33 13.06 -0.89 9.04
C ILE A 33 14.47 -0.74 8.48
N LYS A 34 15.24 -1.82 8.27
CA LYS A 34 16.58 -1.74 7.66
C LYS A 34 16.53 -1.10 6.28
N ILE A 35 15.56 -1.51 5.45
CA ILE A 35 15.38 -0.95 4.10
C ILE A 35 15.03 0.53 4.20
N PHE A 36 14.08 0.89 5.08
CA PHE A 36 13.73 2.27 5.35
C PHE A 36 14.98 3.09 5.71
N MET A 37 15.77 2.60 6.66
CA MET A 37 16.94 3.32 7.15
C MET A 37 18.02 3.50 6.08
N SER A 38 18.25 2.50 5.23
CA SER A 38 19.28 2.56 4.18
C SER A 38 19.03 3.65 3.12
N LEU A 39 17.77 4.06 2.90
CA LEU A 39 17.46 5.23 2.05
C LEU A 39 17.25 6.50 2.87
N HIS A 40 16.63 6.40 4.05
CA HIS A 40 16.32 7.56 4.87
C HIS A 40 17.58 8.23 5.45
N VAL A 41 18.68 7.47 5.62
CA VAL A 41 19.95 8.01 6.14
C VAL A 41 20.46 9.22 5.38
N PHE A 42 20.22 9.30 4.07
CA PHE A 42 20.60 10.46 3.24
C PHE A 42 19.81 11.72 3.60
N ALA A 43 18.54 11.58 3.99
CA ALA A 43 17.73 12.69 4.48
C ALA A 43 18.12 13.11 5.90
N VAL A 44 18.60 12.18 6.74
CA VAL A 44 19.17 12.50 8.07
C VAL A 44 20.47 13.29 7.90
N TRP A 45 21.31 12.89 6.93
CA TRP A 45 22.55 13.58 6.64
C TRP A 45 22.34 14.96 6.00
N ASP A 46 21.48 15.07 4.99
CA ASP A 46 21.27 16.34 4.27
C ASP A 46 20.54 17.40 5.13
N PHE A 47 19.79 16.97 6.14
CA PHE A 47 19.23 17.83 7.18
C PHE A 47 20.32 18.65 7.88
N MET A 48 21.45 18.01 8.24
CA MET A 48 22.59 18.70 8.84
C MET A 48 23.17 19.77 7.91
N SER A 49 23.08 19.57 6.59
CA SER A 49 23.53 20.56 5.61
C SER A 49 22.61 21.78 5.57
N LEU A 50 21.28 21.60 5.67
CA LEU A 50 20.33 22.71 5.82
C LEU A 50 20.58 23.48 7.13
N LEU A 51 20.74 22.75 8.24
CA LEU A 51 21.02 23.33 9.55
C LEU A 51 22.32 24.15 9.53
N LYS A 52 23.39 23.60 8.93
CA LYS A 52 24.67 24.30 8.80
C LYS A 52 24.56 25.54 7.92
N ALA A 53 23.81 25.47 6.81
CA ALA A 53 23.56 26.63 5.96
C ALA A 53 22.82 27.74 6.71
N LEU A 54 21.81 27.40 7.52
CA LEU A 54 21.14 28.34 8.39
C LEU A 54 22.08 28.90 9.46
N GLN A 55 22.93 28.08 10.08
CA GLN A 55 23.92 28.54 11.06
C GLN A 55 24.88 29.56 10.45
N ILE A 56 25.41 29.30 9.25
CA ILE A 56 26.30 30.23 8.54
C ILE A 56 25.62 31.57 8.27
N GLN A 57 24.33 31.56 7.93
CA GLN A 57 23.60 32.78 7.56
C GLN A 57 23.09 33.56 8.78
N LEU A 58 22.61 32.86 9.81
CA LEU A 58 21.91 33.43 10.96
C LEU A 58 22.83 33.64 12.17
N THR A 59 24.00 33.01 12.20
CA THR A 59 25.02 33.18 13.26
C THR A 59 26.35 33.62 12.66
N THR A 60 27.42 33.64 13.47
CA THR A 60 28.77 33.95 13.02
C THR A 60 29.66 32.74 13.20
N THR A 61 30.06 32.15 12.07
CA THR A 61 30.93 30.98 11.98
C THR A 61 32.32 31.32 11.41
N THR A 62 32.59 32.60 11.17
CA THR A 62 33.82 33.11 10.54
C THR A 62 34.59 34.04 11.46
N ILE A 63 35.88 34.22 11.19
CA ILE A 63 36.74 35.20 11.86
C ILE A 63 36.99 36.44 10.97
N PRO A 64 37.10 37.66 11.54
CA PRO A 64 36.84 37.99 12.94
C PRO A 64 35.36 37.87 13.30
N TRP A 65 35.07 37.57 14.57
CA TRP A 65 33.69 37.45 15.06
C TRP A 65 32.98 38.81 15.04
N ARG A 66 31.69 38.78 14.68
CA ARG A 66 30.76 39.92 14.75
C ARG A 66 29.38 39.45 15.23
N PRO A 67 28.59 40.30 15.91
CA PRO A 67 27.21 39.96 16.24
C PRO A 67 26.31 39.96 14.99
N ARG A 68 25.24 39.15 15.02
CA ARG A 68 24.17 39.16 14.00
C ARG A 68 22.96 39.95 14.49
N PRO A 69 22.17 40.60 13.61
CA PRO A 69 21.09 41.50 14.02
C PRO A 69 19.96 40.83 14.84
N LYS A 70 19.62 39.57 14.53
CA LYS A 70 18.52 38.83 15.16
C LYS A 70 19.07 37.79 16.13
N ALA A 71 19.33 38.20 17.37
CA ALA A 71 19.93 37.34 18.40
C ALA A 71 19.03 36.15 18.78
N SER A 72 17.70 36.29 18.67
CA SER A 72 16.72 35.20 18.85
C SER A 72 16.98 34.04 17.89
N LEU A 73 17.06 34.34 16.59
CA LEU A 73 17.36 33.34 15.55
C LEU A 73 18.75 32.73 15.74
N ALA A 74 19.73 33.54 16.12
CA ALA A 74 21.08 33.06 16.35
C ALA A 74 21.15 32.08 17.54
N ARG A 75 20.42 32.36 18.62
CA ARG A 75 20.26 31.45 19.76
C ARG A 75 19.56 30.17 19.34
N PHE A 76 18.39 30.28 18.71
CA PHE A 76 17.57 29.14 18.29
C PHE A 76 18.36 28.16 17.40
N ILE A 77 19.05 28.66 16.37
CA ILE A 77 19.85 27.79 15.50
C ILE A 77 21.03 27.16 16.24
N ASN A 78 21.70 27.88 17.14
CA ASN A 78 22.79 27.29 17.92
C ASN A 78 22.31 26.25 18.92
N GLU A 79 21.11 26.38 19.48
CA GLU A 79 20.49 25.37 20.33
C GLU A 79 20.19 24.08 19.53
N ILE A 80 19.62 24.21 18.33
CA ILE A 80 19.42 23.05 17.44
C ILE A 80 20.77 22.44 17.04
N VAL A 81 21.76 23.26 16.66
CA VAL A 81 23.10 22.75 16.33
C VAL A 81 23.72 21.99 17.49
N HIS A 82 23.58 22.49 18.72
CA HIS A 82 24.07 21.79 19.90
C HIS A 82 23.40 20.43 20.07
N ALA A 83 22.07 20.39 19.92
CA ALA A 83 21.27 19.16 20.03
C ALA A 83 21.55 18.17 18.90
N GLU A 84 21.82 18.61 17.68
CA GLU A 84 21.94 17.72 16.51
C GLU A 84 23.39 17.31 16.21
N GLU A 85 24.35 18.22 16.37
CA GLU A 85 25.76 17.99 16.03
C GLU A 85 26.57 17.43 17.22
N SER A 86 26.06 17.60 18.45
CA SER A 86 26.81 17.31 19.68
C SER A 86 25.95 16.83 20.86
N ASP A 87 24.88 16.07 20.59
CA ASP A 87 24.03 15.49 21.64
C ASP A 87 24.78 14.46 22.49
N ILE A 88 24.07 13.88 23.45
CA ILE A 88 24.49 12.76 24.25
C ILE A 88 23.80 11.48 23.76
N ASN A 89 24.56 10.38 23.65
CA ASN A 89 24.00 9.07 23.30
C ASN A 89 23.57 8.24 24.53
N ASP A 90 23.08 7.02 24.28
CA ASP A 90 22.64 6.04 25.30
C ASP A 90 23.70 5.69 26.37
N LYS A 91 24.96 6.07 26.16
CA LYS A 91 26.09 5.83 27.05
C LYS A 91 26.64 7.09 27.71
N GLY A 92 25.96 8.22 27.57
CA GLY A 92 26.42 9.49 28.13
C GLY A 92 27.59 10.12 27.37
N LYS A 93 27.84 9.74 26.12
CA LYS A 93 28.95 10.27 25.30
C LYS A 93 28.44 11.26 24.26
N ALA A 94 29.22 12.32 24.03
CA ALA A 94 28.96 13.29 22.98
C ALA A 94 28.96 12.62 21.60
N LYS A 95 27.92 12.87 20.81
CA LYS A 95 27.68 12.24 19.51
C LYS A 95 26.67 13.07 18.71
N SER A 96 26.87 13.20 17.40
CA SER A 96 25.83 13.79 16.54
C SER A 96 24.66 12.83 16.33
N HIS A 97 23.47 13.36 16.04
CA HIS A 97 22.29 12.59 15.67
C HIS A 97 22.51 11.73 14.44
N PHE A 98 23.21 12.26 13.44
CA PHE A 98 23.60 11.48 12.26
C PHE A 98 24.44 10.24 12.64
N GLU A 99 25.45 10.40 13.49
CA GLU A 99 26.25 9.27 13.93
C GLU A 99 25.46 8.31 14.82
N MET A 100 24.55 8.81 15.67
CA MET A 100 23.65 7.95 16.46
C MET A 100 22.74 7.12 15.54
N TYR A 101 22.23 7.71 14.46
CA TYR A 101 21.45 7.01 13.45
C TYR A 101 22.28 5.93 12.76
N LEU A 102 23.51 6.24 12.32
CA LEU A 102 24.42 5.25 11.73
C LEU A 102 24.76 4.11 12.69
N GLU A 103 25.04 4.41 13.95
CA GLU A 103 25.31 3.40 14.97
C GLU A 103 24.09 2.50 15.21
N SER A 104 22.88 3.05 15.11
CA SER A 104 21.64 2.28 15.22
C SER A 104 21.40 1.40 13.98
N MET A 105 21.74 1.89 12.77
CA MET A 105 21.73 1.10 11.53
C MET A 105 22.67 -0.10 11.65
N GLN A 106 23.90 0.13 12.10
CA GLN A 106 24.90 -0.91 12.31
C GLN A 106 24.46 -1.94 13.34
N GLN A 107 23.82 -1.51 14.44
CA GLN A 107 23.31 -2.43 15.47
C GLN A 107 22.30 -3.44 14.90
N ILE A 108 21.49 -3.02 13.92
CA ILE A 108 20.47 -3.88 13.32
C ILE A 108 20.91 -4.50 11.99
N ASP A 109 22.18 -4.43 11.64
CA ASP A 109 22.73 -4.91 10.36
C ASP A 109 22.02 -4.29 9.14
N SER A 110 21.66 -3.01 9.20
CA SER A 110 21.19 -2.24 8.05
C SER A 110 22.38 -1.83 7.17
N ASP A 111 22.17 -1.81 5.85
CA ASP A 111 23.22 -1.40 4.90
C ASP A 111 23.59 0.08 5.09
N VAL A 112 24.88 0.34 5.30
CA VAL A 112 25.51 1.66 5.47
C VAL A 112 26.59 1.92 4.41
N THR A 113 26.71 1.07 3.39
CA THR A 113 27.80 1.11 2.41
C THR A 113 27.81 2.43 1.65
N GLU A 114 26.67 2.80 1.06
CA GLU A 114 26.57 3.98 0.20
C GLU A 114 26.66 5.29 0.99
N ILE A 115 26.11 5.36 2.20
CA ILE A 115 26.29 6.56 3.04
C ILE A 115 27.75 6.74 3.45
N ASN A 116 28.49 5.65 3.72
CA ASN A 116 29.93 5.75 3.99
C ASN A 116 30.71 6.18 2.75
N HIS A 117 30.31 5.75 1.54
CA HIS A 117 30.88 6.25 0.30
C HIS A 117 30.66 7.76 0.14
N LEU A 118 29.46 8.25 0.47
CA LEU A 118 29.15 9.68 0.47
C LEU A 118 30.09 10.45 1.40
N ILE A 119 30.21 10.03 2.67
CA ILE A 119 31.08 10.70 3.65
C ILE A 119 32.54 10.69 3.19
N LYS A 120 33.02 9.56 2.67
CA LYS A 120 34.39 9.44 2.15
C LYS A 120 34.64 10.36 0.94
N GLY A 121 33.66 10.53 0.06
CA GLY A 121 33.75 11.48 -1.05
C GLY A 121 33.92 12.93 -0.55
N LEU A 122 33.19 13.30 0.50
CA LEU A 122 33.33 14.62 1.13
C LEU A 122 34.72 14.80 1.77
N GLU A 123 35.25 13.76 2.43
CA GLU A 123 36.60 13.78 3.00
C GLU A 123 37.69 13.94 1.94
N ASN A 124 37.48 13.38 0.73
CA ASN A 124 38.39 13.54 -0.40
C ASN A 124 38.28 14.92 -1.07
N GLY A 125 37.26 15.71 -0.74
CA GLY A 125 36.99 17.01 -1.35
C GLY A 125 36.27 16.93 -2.70
N ASP A 126 35.61 15.81 -3.00
CA ASP A 126 34.80 15.66 -4.21
C ASP A 126 33.58 16.59 -4.18
N SER A 127 33.10 17.01 -5.36
CA SER A 127 31.91 17.85 -5.43
C SER A 127 30.65 17.06 -5.05
N ILE A 128 29.67 17.71 -4.44
CA ILE A 128 28.45 17.03 -4.01
C ILE A 128 27.70 16.36 -5.17
N GLU A 129 27.61 17.02 -6.34
CA GLU A 129 26.93 16.43 -7.50
C GLU A 129 27.66 15.18 -8.00
N SER A 130 29.00 15.22 -8.10
CA SER A 130 29.77 14.03 -8.50
C SER A 130 29.63 12.87 -7.51
N ILE A 131 29.52 13.17 -6.21
CA ILE A 131 29.26 12.16 -5.19
C ILE A 131 27.87 11.55 -5.40
N ILE A 132 26.82 12.38 -5.50
CA ILE A 132 25.44 11.92 -5.70
C ILE A 132 25.29 11.06 -6.96
N GLU A 133 25.94 11.46 -8.06
CA GLU A 133 25.95 10.70 -9.31
C GLU A 133 26.58 9.30 -9.12
N ALA A 134 27.70 9.21 -8.41
CA ALA A 134 28.45 7.98 -8.19
C ALA A 134 27.77 6.98 -7.23
N LEU A 135 26.87 7.43 -6.36
CA LEU A 135 26.17 6.55 -5.40
C LEU A 135 25.28 5.53 -6.12
N TYR A 136 25.30 4.28 -5.66
CA TYR A 136 24.42 3.22 -6.14
C TYR A 136 23.16 3.12 -5.28
N ILE A 137 22.34 4.18 -5.33
CA ILE A 137 21.09 4.30 -4.57
C ILE A 137 19.92 4.69 -5.48
N ASP A 138 18.71 4.48 -5.01
CA ASP A 138 17.47 4.82 -5.71
C ASP A 138 17.39 6.32 -6.04
N ASP A 139 16.88 6.65 -7.24
CA ASP A 139 16.81 8.03 -7.73
C ASP A 139 16.03 8.95 -6.79
N CYS A 140 15.02 8.43 -6.08
CA CYS A 140 14.26 9.22 -5.12
C CYS A 140 15.13 9.83 -4.02
N ALA A 141 16.18 9.13 -3.55
CA ALA A 141 17.11 9.63 -2.55
C ALA A 141 18.08 10.65 -3.18
N LYS A 142 18.56 10.40 -4.41
CA LYS A 142 19.40 11.36 -5.15
C LYS A 142 18.67 12.67 -5.39
N GLU A 143 17.44 12.60 -5.90
CA GLU A 143 16.60 13.77 -6.18
C GLU A 143 16.26 14.55 -4.91
N PHE A 144 16.05 13.86 -3.78
CA PHE A 144 15.86 14.49 -2.48
C PHE A 144 17.09 15.29 -2.04
N MET A 145 18.29 14.72 -2.15
CA MET A 145 19.54 15.43 -1.84
C MET A 145 19.80 16.59 -2.80
N ARG A 146 19.61 16.38 -4.11
CA ARG A 146 19.76 17.44 -5.13
C ARG A 146 18.84 18.62 -4.86
N PHE A 147 17.60 18.36 -4.47
CA PHE A 147 16.69 19.41 -4.02
C PHE A 147 17.28 20.19 -2.85
N THR A 148 17.77 19.50 -1.82
CA THR A 148 18.38 20.13 -0.64
C THR A 148 19.53 21.05 -1.02
N PHE A 149 20.49 20.57 -1.82
CA PHE A 149 21.64 21.36 -2.22
C PHE A 149 21.30 22.49 -3.18
N ARG A 150 20.33 22.31 -4.09
CA ARG A 150 19.78 23.39 -4.92
C ARG A 150 19.21 24.53 -4.06
N VAL A 151 18.50 24.21 -2.98
CA VAL A 151 17.96 25.22 -2.05
C VAL A 151 19.08 25.93 -1.31
N ILE A 152 20.11 25.21 -0.85
CA ILE A 152 21.28 25.79 -0.17
C ILE A 152 22.05 26.72 -1.12
N GLU A 153 22.31 26.29 -2.35
CA GLU A 153 23.01 27.06 -3.40
C GLU A 153 22.29 28.35 -3.78
N SER A 154 20.97 28.42 -3.59
CA SER A 154 20.20 29.66 -3.81
C SER A 154 20.69 30.81 -2.92
N GLY A 155 21.32 30.52 -1.79
CA GLY A 155 21.82 31.52 -0.83
C GLY A 155 20.72 32.31 -0.13
N LYS A 156 19.45 31.89 -0.25
CA LYS A 156 18.28 32.60 0.29
C LYS A 156 17.87 32.03 1.66
N PRO A 157 18.03 32.79 2.77
CA PRO A 157 17.76 32.30 4.11
C PRO A 157 16.32 31.82 4.31
N HIS A 158 15.33 32.56 3.78
CA HIS A 158 13.92 32.20 3.90
C HIS A 158 13.58 30.91 3.14
N CYS A 159 14.19 30.65 1.99
CA CYS A 159 14.00 29.39 1.25
C CYS A 159 14.63 28.20 1.99
N ILE A 160 15.84 28.38 2.53
CA ILE A 160 16.52 27.33 3.31
C ILE A 160 15.72 27.02 4.57
N ALA A 161 15.25 28.06 5.27
CA ALA A 161 14.38 27.92 6.44
C ALA A 161 13.07 27.20 6.07
N ALA A 162 12.47 27.51 4.93
CA ALA A 162 11.27 26.82 4.46
C ALA A 162 11.50 25.32 4.22
N ALA A 163 12.60 24.95 3.57
CA ALA A 163 12.96 23.55 3.34
C ALA A 163 13.27 22.81 4.66
N PHE A 164 13.96 23.48 5.59
CA PHE A 164 14.27 22.98 6.93
C PHE A 164 12.99 22.73 7.75
N THR A 165 12.12 23.73 7.85
CA THR A 165 10.91 23.68 8.70
C THR A 165 9.83 22.75 8.16
N PHE A 166 9.55 22.80 6.85
CA PHE A 166 8.40 22.07 6.28
C PHE A 166 8.80 20.78 5.57
N GLY A 167 10.04 20.65 5.12
CA GLY A 167 10.52 19.48 4.39
C GLY A 167 10.96 18.32 5.28
N ARG A 168 11.04 18.54 6.60
CA ARG A 168 11.66 17.63 7.57
C ARG A 168 10.78 17.35 8.79
N GLU A 169 9.52 17.79 8.75
CA GLU A 169 8.51 17.62 9.82
C GLU A 169 8.20 16.14 10.13
N ASP A 170 8.14 15.81 11.43
CA ASP A 170 8.09 14.44 11.94
C ASP A 170 6.73 13.74 11.84
N LEU A 171 6.75 12.51 11.32
CA LEU A 171 5.58 11.64 11.21
C LEU A 171 5.91 10.16 11.43
N ILE A 172 6.92 9.83 12.24
CA ILE A 172 7.52 8.49 12.22
C ILE A 172 7.71 7.79 13.59
N PRO A 173 8.04 8.47 14.71
CA PRO A 173 8.58 7.78 15.88
C PRO A 173 7.71 6.66 16.46
N ASP A 174 6.41 6.88 16.65
CA ASP A 174 5.53 5.97 17.40
C ASP A 174 5.42 4.56 16.79
N MET A 175 5.26 4.48 15.46
CA MET A 175 5.11 3.20 14.77
C MET A 175 6.41 2.40 14.77
N PHE A 176 7.56 3.06 14.63
CA PHE A 176 8.86 2.38 14.70
C PHE A 176 9.05 1.79 16.10
N ILE A 177 8.76 2.57 17.14
CA ILE A 177 8.82 2.12 18.53
C ILE A 177 7.92 0.88 18.75
N GLU A 178 6.71 0.85 18.20
CA GLU A 178 5.82 -0.31 18.31
C GLU A 178 6.41 -1.57 17.64
N ILE A 179 6.95 -1.45 16.43
CA ILE A 179 7.56 -2.59 15.70
C ILE A 179 8.79 -3.12 16.47
N LEU A 180 9.64 -2.23 16.97
CA LEU A 180 10.82 -2.60 17.75
C LEU A 180 10.43 -3.30 19.06
N LYS A 181 9.42 -2.78 19.77
CA LYS A 181 8.89 -3.42 21.00
C LYS A 181 8.31 -4.82 20.74
N GLN A 182 7.66 -5.03 19.59
CA GLN A 182 7.14 -6.35 19.21
C GLN A 182 8.27 -7.33 18.89
N ALA A 183 9.34 -6.88 18.23
CA ALA A 183 10.47 -7.71 17.83
C ALA A 183 11.44 -8.00 19.00
N ASP A 184 11.59 -7.07 19.93
CA ASP A 184 12.41 -7.22 21.14
C ASP A 184 11.83 -6.41 22.31
N SER A 185 10.94 -7.05 23.06
CA SER A 185 10.25 -6.41 24.20
C SER A 185 11.18 -6.00 25.34
N LYS A 186 12.39 -6.57 25.41
CA LYS A 186 13.41 -6.21 26.41
C LYS A 186 14.30 -5.05 25.95
N ASN A 187 14.17 -4.61 24.69
CA ASN A 187 14.94 -3.52 24.08
C ASN A 187 16.45 -3.66 24.31
N THR A 188 16.99 -4.84 24.05
CA THR A 188 18.44 -5.13 24.16
C THR A 188 19.12 -5.16 22.79
N LYS A 189 18.39 -5.53 21.74
CA LYS A 189 18.85 -5.61 20.34
C LYS A 189 18.67 -4.31 19.58
N PHE A 190 17.72 -3.48 19.99
CA PHE A 190 17.34 -2.24 19.28
C PHE A 190 17.50 -0.99 20.15
N ASN A 191 18.25 -1.10 21.26
CA ASN A 191 18.32 -0.04 22.26
C ASN A 191 18.83 1.30 21.69
N LYS A 192 19.76 1.28 20.73
CA LYS A 192 20.27 2.51 20.10
C LYS A 192 19.22 3.18 19.23
N LEU A 193 18.47 2.40 18.45
CA LEU A 193 17.42 2.93 17.59
C LEU A 193 16.26 3.47 18.43
N THR A 194 15.86 2.72 19.47
CA THR A 194 14.85 3.20 20.43
C THR A 194 15.30 4.50 21.10
N TYR A 195 16.55 4.58 21.57
CA TYR A 195 17.10 5.81 22.14
C TYR A 195 17.06 6.98 21.16
N TYR A 196 17.51 6.76 19.91
CA TYR A 196 17.48 7.78 18.86
C TYR A 196 16.05 8.32 18.62
N LEU A 197 15.06 7.43 18.55
CA LEU A 197 13.65 7.79 18.34
C LEU A 197 13.06 8.51 19.56
N ASP A 198 13.34 8.05 20.77
CA ASP A 198 12.91 8.70 22.01
C ASP A 198 13.48 10.12 22.12
N ARG A 199 14.74 10.33 21.71
CA ARG A 199 15.38 11.65 21.65
C ARG A 199 14.70 12.60 20.66
N HIS A 200 14.26 12.11 19.50
CA HIS A 200 13.48 12.95 18.56
C HIS A 200 12.14 13.35 19.17
N ILE A 201 11.42 12.42 19.81
CA ILE A 201 10.16 12.76 20.50
C ILE A 201 10.38 13.82 21.59
N GLU A 202 11.46 13.71 22.37
CA GLU A 202 11.79 14.66 23.44
C GLU A 202 12.20 16.04 22.90
N LEU A 203 13.02 16.10 21.85
CA LEU A 203 13.48 17.35 21.24
C LEU A 203 12.36 18.06 20.44
N ASP A 204 11.54 17.29 19.72
CA ASP A 204 10.43 17.81 18.92
C ASP A 204 9.21 18.18 19.78
N GLY A 205 9.19 17.75 21.04
CA GLY A 205 8.00 17.65 21.88
C GLY A 205 7.26 18.95 22.17
N ASP A 206 7.93 20.12 22.29
CA ASP A 206 7.22 21.34 22.73
C ASP A 206 7.83 22.69 22.28
N GLU A 207 9.13 22.81 21.93
CA GLU A 207 9.76 24.12 21.68
C GLU A 207 10.18 24.40 20.22
N HIS A 208 10.67 23.40 19.48
CA HIS A 208 11.31 23.66 18.17
C HIS A 208 10.34 23.90 17.02
N GLY A 209 9.12 23.34 17.07
CA GLY A 209 8.09 23.54 16.05
C GLY A 209 7.65 25.01 15.92
N PRO A 210 7.12 25.64 16.98
CA PRO A 210 6.70 27.05 16.95
C PRO A 210 7.86 28.00 16.59
N LEU A 211 9.06 27.75 17.12
CA LEU A 211 10.25 28.58 16.83
C LEU A 211 10.69 28.49 15.37
N SER A 212 10.56 27.31 14.74
CA SER A 212 10.84 27.12 13.31
C SER A 212 9.91 27.94 12.43
N LEU A 213 8.62 28.00 12.78
CA LEU A 213 7.64 28.83 12.08
C LEU A 213 7.93 30.33 12.26
N GLN A 214 8.29 30.74 13.48
CA GLN A 214 8.72 32.12 13.77
C GLN A 214 9.96 32.50 12.97
N MET A 215 10.93 31.60 12.83
CA MET A 215 12.12 31.84 11.98
C MET A 215 11.73 32.12 10.53
N VAL A 216 10.82 31.33 9.94
CA VAL A 216 10.34 31.56 8.58
C VAL A 216 9.66 32.92 8.47
N GLU A 217 8.79 33.27 9.42
CA GLU A 217 8.09 34.56 9.46
C GLU A 217 9.07 35.73 9.57
N GLU A 218 10.02 35.66 10.49
CA GLU A 218 11.05 36.68 10.70
C GLU A 218 11.94 36.87 9.48
N LEU A 219 12.23 35.82 8.70
CA LEU A 219 13.06 35.91 7.49
C LEU A 219 12.29 36.47 6.28
N CYS A 220 10.97 36.29 6.26
CA CYS A 220 10.11 36.89 5.24
C CYS A 220 9.97 38.41 5.41
N GLU A 221 9.98 38.92 6.64
CA GLU A 221 9.90 40.37 6.91
C GLU A 221 8.69 41.05 6.25
N ASN A 222 7.58 40.32 6.08
CA ASN A 222 6.37 40.72 5.33
C ASN A 222 6.61 41.05 3.84
N ASP A 223 7.72 40.61 3.24
CA ASP A 223 8.00 40.75 1.81
C ASP A 223 7.21 39.70 1.01
N GLN A 224 6.26 40.15 0.19
CA GLN A 224 5.38 39.28 -0.59
C GLN A 224 6.11 38.28 -1.49
N LYS A 225 7.26 38.66 -2.07
CA LYS A 225 8.05 37.77 -2.92
C LYS A 225 8.70 36.67 -2.10
N LYS A 226 9.24 36.99 -0.93
CA LYS A 226 9.80 35.97 -0.02
C LYS A 226 8.73 34.99 0.44
N ILE A 227 7.51 35.46 0.70
CA ILE A 227 6.36 34.61 1.09
C ILE A 227 6.03 33.60 -0.01
N GLU A 228 5.97 34.07 -1.26
CA GLU A 228 5.72 33.21 -2.42
C GLU A 228 6.85 32.18 -2.63
N GLU A 229 8.10 32.59 -2.47
CA GLU A 229 9.26 31.71 -2.54
C GLU A 229 9.24 30.65 -1.42
N VAL A 230 8.94 31.04 -0.17
CA VAL A 230 8.76 30.11 0.95
C VAL A 230 7.69 29.10 0.63
N LEU A 231 6.49 29.54 0.20
CA LEU A 231 5.39 28.63 -0.10
C LEU A 231 5.76 27.63 -1.20
N GLN A 232 6.43 28.10 -2.25
CA GLN A 232 6.87 27.25 -3.35
C GLN A 232 7.89 26.20 -2.88
N ILE A 233 8.92 26.62 -2.13
CA ILE A 233 9.95 25.72 -1.62
C ILE A 233 9.38 24.72 -0.61
N SER A 234 8.44 25.13 0.25
CA SER A 234 7.76 24.22 1.17
C SER A 234 6.96 23.15 0.43
N LYS A 235 6.27 23.51 -0.67
CA LYS A 235 5.54 22.54 -1.51
C LYS A 235 6.49 21.55 -2.16
N GLU A 236 7.58 22.04 -2.76
CA GLU A 236 8.60 21.18 -3.36
C GLU A 236 9.23 20.26 -2.32
N ALA A 237 9.60 20.77 -1.15
CA ALA A 237 10.20 19.98 -0.08
C ALA A 237 9.31 18.81 0.35
N LEU A 238 8.01 19.05 0.54
CA LEU A 238 7.03 18.00 0.84
C LEU A 238 6.85 17.02 -0.32
N GLN A 239 6.88 17.48 -1.57
CA GLN A 239 6.77 16.61 -2.74
C GLN A 239 7.99 15.68 -2.88
N TYR A 240 9.21 16.19 -2.70
CA TYR A 240 10.41 15.36 -2.69
C TYR A 240 10.40 14.40 -1.50
N ARG A 241 9.90 14.81 -0.33
CA ARG A 241 9.73 13.92 0.84
C ARG A 241 8.75 12.79 0.54
N ILE A 242 7.62 13.09 -0.09
CA ILE A 242 6.65 12.08 -0.55
C ILE A 242 7.31 11.14 -1.56
N GLY A 243 8.09 11.66 -2.53
CA GLY A 243 8.82 10.84 -3.50
C GLY A 243 9.83 9.89 -2.86
N LEU A 244 10.55 10.35 -1.82
CA LEU A 244 11.42 9.50 -1.01
C LEU A 244 10.62 8.39 -0.30
N TRP A 245 9.43 8.71 0.24
CA TRP A 245 8.55 7.76 0.90
C TRP A 245 8.00 6.71 -0.06
N ASP A 246 7.64 7.12 -1.28
CA ASP A 246 7.21 6.23 -2.34
C ASP A 246 8.34 5.27 -2.73
N GLY A 247 9.56 5.77 -2.95
CA GLY A 247 10.72 4.93 -3.28
C GLY A 247 11.08 3.93 -2.19
N ILE A 248 11.08 4.36 -0.91
CA ILE A 248 11.30 3.44 0.23
C ILE A 248 10.26 2.32 0.23
N LYS A 249 8.98 2.67 0.05
CA LYS A 249 7.88 1.70 0.01
C LYS A 249 8.07 0.71 -1.14
N GLU A 250 8.43 1.19 -2.33
CA GLU A 250 8.68 0.34 -3.50
C GLU A 250 9.79 -0.68 -3.22
N LYS A 251 10.87 -0.24 -2.57
CA LYS A 251 11.99 -1.13 -2.20
C LYS A 251 11.62 -2.17 -1.17
N ILE A 252 10.90 -1.79 -0.11
CA ILE A 252 10.39 -2.71 0.93
C ILE A 252 9.55 -3.82 0.29
N VAL A 253 8.62 -3.42 -0.57
CA VAL A 253 7.76 -4.35 -1.28
C VAL A 253 8.57 -5.31 -2.15
N ALA A 254 9.49 -4.75 -2.96
CA ALA A 254 10.25 -5.52 -3.93
C ALA A 254 11.09 -6.62 -3.26
N GLN A 255 11.74 -6.31 -2.14
CA GLN A 255 12.61 -7.24 -1.42
C GLN A 255 11.89 -8.49 -0.89
N GLU A 256 10.67 -8.34 -0.39
CA GLU A 256 9.96 -9.48 0.20
C GLU A 256 9.23 -10.34 -0.85
N GLY A 257 9.34 -9.96 -2.13
CA GLY A 257 8.42 -10.42 -3.16
C GLY A 257 6.97 -10.26 -2.70
N ARG A 258 6.69 -9.30 -1.80
CA ARG A 258 5.34 -8.84 -1.51
C ARG A 258 4.92 -8.28 -2.85
N ILE A 259 4.03 -8.98 -3.55
CA ILE A 259 3.55 -8.49 -4.83
C ILE A 259 2.79 -7.20 -4.49
N MET A 260 3.41 -6.04 -4.70
CA MET A 260 2.64 -4.86 -5.05
C MET A 260 2.06 -5.20 -6.41
N VAL A 261 0.85 -5.74 -6.39
CA VAL A 261 -0.09 -5.21 -7.36
C VAL A 261 -0.42 -3.84 -6.79
N ALA A 262 0.47 -2.87 -7.05
CA ALA A 262 0.00 -1.51 -7.23
C ALA A 262 -0.96 -1.64 -8.40
N GLY A 263 -2.23 -1.96 -8.10
CA GLY A 263 -3.18 -2.00 -9.18
C GLY A 263 -3.24 -0.58 -9.73
N PRO A 264 -3.45 -0.48 -11.05
CA PRO A 264 -3.47 0.79 -11.72
C PRO A 264 -4.38 1.77 -10.98
N ILE A 265 -4.00 3.05 -11.00
CA ILE A 265 -4.81 4.18 -10.51
C ILE A 265 -6.29 3.91 -10.83
N PRO A 266 -7.23 4.05 -9.87
CA PRO A 266 -8.63 3.65 -10.00
C PRO A 266 -9.22 3.98 -11.38
N ASN A 267 -9.29 2.98 -12.25
CA ASN A 267 -9.61 3.21 -13.65
C ASN A 267 -11.13 3.11 -13.86
N LYS A 268 -11.76 4.24 -14.21
CA LYS A 268 -13.20 4.29 -14.54
C LYS A 268 -13.55 3.35 -15.71
N LYS A 269 -12.63 3.08 -16.64
CA LYS A 269 -12.83 2.13 -17.74
C LYS A 269 -12.95 0.69 -17.24
N LEU A 270 -12.16 0.27 -16.26
CA LEU A 270 -12.22 -1.09 -15.70
C LEU A 270 -13.52 -1.34 -14.94
N ARG A 271 -14.01 -0.34 -14.17
CA ARG A 271 -15.33 -0.43 -13.51
C ARG A 271 -16.45 -0.65 -14.54
N ASN A 272 -16.44 0.13 -15.62
CA ASN A 272 -17.45 0.02 -16.66
C ASN A 272 -17.34 -1.31 -17.40
N ALA A 273 -16.12 -1.83 -17.62
CA ALA A 273 -15.91 -3.16 -18.19
C ALA A 273 -16.51 -4.27 -17.31
N ILE A 274 -16.30 -4.23 -15.99
CA ILE A 274 -16.90 -5.23 -15.07
C ILE A 274 -18.43 -5.18 -15.13
N LEU A 275 -19.02 -3.98 -15.12
CA LEU A 275 -20.47 -3.82 -15.25
C LEU A 275 -20.98 -4.35 -16.58
N ALA A 276 -20.30 -4.02 -17.68
CA ALA A 276 -20.65 -4.52 -19.01
C ALA A 276 -20.57 -6.05 -19.07
N VAL A 277 -19.48 -6.66 -18.61
CA VAL A 277 -19.28 -8.11 -18.59
C VAL A 277 -20.35 -8.80 -17.72
N SER A 278 -20.71 -8.21 -16.58
CA SER A 278 -21.73 -8.77 -15.67
C SER A 278 -23.14 -8.79 -16.27
N ILE A 279 -23.40 -7.98 -17.30
CA ILE A 279 -24.67 -7.94 -18.05
C ILE A 279 -24.57 -8.79 -19.33
N VAL A 280 -23.47 -8.66 -20.06
CA VAL A 280 -23.26 -9.32 -21.35
C VAL A 280 -23.19 -10.84 -21.19
N ILE A 281 -22.53 -11.36 -20.14
CA ILE A 281 -22.42 -12.81 -19.94
C ILE A 281 -23.81 -13.45 -19.77
N PRO A 282 -24.67 -13.04 -18.80
CA PRO A 282 -26.01 -13.61 -18.68
C PRO A 282 -26.86 -13.45 -19.94
N ALA A 283 -26.78 -12.31 -20.62
CA ALA A 283 -27.52 -12.08 -21.87
C ALA A 283 -27.06 -13.03 -22.99
N ALA A 284 -25.75 -13.21 -23.15
CA ALA A 284 -25.19 -14.13 -24.14
C ALA A 284 -25.61 -15.57 -23.84
N VAL A 285 -25.55 -16.01 -22.58
CA VAL A 285 -26.01 -17.36 -22.17
C VAL A 285 -27.48 -17.57 -22.53
N ALA A 286 -28.36 -16.60 -22.22
CA ALA A 286 -29.77 -16.68 -22.55
C ALA A 286 -30.04 -16.77 -24.08
N ILE A 287 -29.27 -16.03 -24.88
CA ILE A 287 -29.34 -16.11 -26.35
C ILE A 287 -28.86 -17.48 -26.84
N LEU A 288 -27.73 -17.96 -26.32
CA LEU A 288 -27.14 -19.23 -26.72
C LEU A 288 -28.04 -20.43 -26.41
N PHE A 289 -28.85 -20.36 -25.35
CA PHE A 289 -29.87 -21.37 -25.06
C PHE A 289 -30.99 -21.46 -26.11
N SER A 290 -31.14 -20.46 -26.97
CA SER A 290 -32.07 -20.51 -28.10
C SER A 290 -31.47 -21.17 -29.36
N VAL A 291 -30.18 -21.51 -29.33
CA VAL A 291 -29.45 -22.10 -30.45
C VAL A 291 -29.21 -23.58 -30.16
N LYS A 292 -29.65 -24.45 -31.07
CA LYS A 292 -29.40 -25.90 -31.01
C LYS A 292 -28.34 -26.29 -32.04
N ILE A 293 -27.36 -27.07 -31.62
CA ILE A 293 -26.30 -27.63 -32.46
C ILE A 293 -26.50 -29.14 -32.49
N ASP A 294 -26.91 -29.65 -33.65
CA ASP A 294 -27.15 -31.08 -33.85
C ASP A 294 -25.84 -31.83 -34.16
N GLY A 295 -25.81 -33.12 -33.84
CA GLY A 295 -24.73 -34.04 -34.27
C GLY A 295 -23.60 -34.26 -33.27
N PHE A 296 -23.69 -33.72 -32.05
CA PHE A 296 -22.72 -33.97 -30.97
C PHE A 296 -23.42 -34.48 -29.71
N ASP A 297 -23.02 -35.64 -29.19
CA ASP A 297 -23.47 -36.14 -27.90
C ASP A 297 -22.49 -35.72 -26.80
N LEU A 298 -22.94 -34.77 -25.97
CA LEU A 298 -22.19 -34.22 -24.84
C LEU A 298 -22.89 -34.49 -23.49
N SER A 299 -23.68 -35.55 -23.42
CA SER A 299 -24.38 -36.02 -22.21
C SER A 299 -23.45 -36.38 -21.04
N PHE A 300 -22.15 -36.54 -21.29
CA PHE A 300 -21.12 -36.77 -20.26
C PHE A 300 -20.62 -35.49 -19.57
N LEU A 301 -20.98 -34.29 -20.04
CA LEU A 301 -20.54 -33.02 -19.45
C LEU A 301 -21.11 -32.69 -18.06
N PRO A 302 -22.37 -33.03 -17.71
CA PRO A 302 -22.95 -32.77 -16.40
C PRO A 302 -22.10 -33.16 -15.17
N PRO A 303 -21.58 -34.39 -15.05
CA PRO A 303 -20.68 -34.73 -13.94
C PRO A 303 -19.40 -33.89 -13.92
N ILE A 304 -18.89 -33.48 -15.08
CA ILE A 304 -17.64 -32.71 -15.18
C ILE A 304 -17.85 -31.29 -14.65
N TYR A 305 -18.86 -30.57 -15.15
CA TYR A 305 -19.10 -29.21 -14.70
C TYR A 305 -19.61 -29.16 -13.25
N ALA A 306 -20.35 -30.18 -12.79
CA ALA A 306 -20.68 -30.33 -11.37
C ALA A 306 -19.40 -30.53 -10.53
N SER A 307 -18.45 -31.33 -10.99
CA SER A 307 -17.16 -31.53 -10.32
C SER A 307 -16.33 -30.25 -10.23
N LEU A 308 -16.35 -29.40 -11.28
CA LEU A 308 -15.69 -28.08 -11.25
C LEU A 308 -16.29 -27.17 -10.17
N ASN A 309 -17.61 -27.20 -9.96
CA ASN A 309 -18.26 -26.50 -8.86
C ASN A 309 -17.84 -27.06 -7.49
N GLY A 310 -17.75 -28.39 -7.36
CA GLY A 310 -17.24 -29.04 -6.14
C GLY A 310 -15.79 -28.66 -5.82
N LEU A 311 -14.91 -28.67 -6.82
CA LEU A 311 -13.51 -28.21 -6.69
C LEU A 311 -13.44 -26.72 -6.33
N THR A 312 -14.33 -25.90 -6.87
CA THR A 312 -14.44 -24.49 -6.51
C THR A 312 -14.86 -24.33 -5.05
N ALA A 313 -15.83 -25.10 -4.56
CA ALA A 313 -16.24 -25.06 -3.15
C ALA A 313 -15.08 -25.44 -2.20
N ILE A 314 -14.36 -26.53 -2.51
CA ILE A 314 -13.16 -26.93 -1.75
C ILE A 314 -12.11 -25.83 -1.80
N GLY A 315 -11.83 -25.28 -3.00
CA GLY A 315 -10.90 -24.19 -3.19
C GLY A 315 -11.25 -22.95 -2.35
N LEU A 316 -12.52 -22.55 -2.31
CA LEU A 316 -12.98 -21.42 -1.48
C LEU A 316 -12.78 -21.67 0.01
N LEU A 317 -13.04 -22.88 0.51
CA LEU A 317 -12.75 -23.26 1.89
C LEU A 317 -11.24 -23.21 2.18
N SER A 318 -10.41 -23.78 1.29
CA SER A 318 -8.94 -23.73 1.40
C SER A 318 -8.39 -22.30 1.33
N ALA A 319 -8.97 -21.44 0.48
CA ALA A 319 -8.61 -20.03 0.37
C ALA A 319 -8.92 -19.26 1.66
N LEU A 320 -10.04 -19.57 2.32
CA LEU A 320 -10.39 -18.99 3.62
C LEU A 320 -9.41 -19.44 4.72
N ILE A 321 -9.01 -20.71 4.72
CA ILE A 321 -8.01 -21.23 5.65
C ILE A 321 -6.66 -20.54 5.41
N ALA A 322 -6.20 -20.47 4.15
CA ALA A 322 -4.93 -19.85 3.79
C ALA A 322 -4.83 -18.39 4.24
N ILE A 323 -5.90 -17.59 4.07
CA ILE A 323 -5.90 -16.19 4.49
C ILE A 323 -5.96 -16.03 6.02
N LYS A 324 -6.65 -16.93 6.74
CA LYS A 324 -6.62 -16.95 8.22
C LYS A 324 -5.22 -17.20 8.76
N PHE A 325 -4.41 -18.01 8.07
CA PHE A 325 -2.99 -18.22 8.36
C PHE A 325 -2.06 -17.17 7.73
N LYS A 326 -2.59 -16.06 7.21
CA LYS A 326 -1.83 -14.98 6.54
C LYS A 326 -0.97 -15.44 5.35
N LYS A 327 -1.26 -16.60 4.75
CA LYS A 327 -0.56 -17.13 3.56
C LYS A 327 -1.14 -16.53 2.27
N ILE A 328 -0.87 -15.24 2.04
CA ILE A 328 -1.51 -14.43 0.98
C ILE A 328 -1.26 -14.98 -0.44
N LYS A 329 -0.02 -15.35 -0.77
CA LYS A 329 0.32 -15.90 -2.11
C LYS A 329 -0.45 -17.19 -2.43
N ILE A 330 -0.64 -18.06 -1.43
CA ILE A 330 -1.41 -19.30 -1.59
C ILE A 330 -2.88 -18.98 -1.77
N HIS A 331 -3.45 -18.08 -0.96
CA HIS A 331 -4.82 -17.60 -1.13
C HIS A 331 -5.06 -17.06 -2.55
N GLN A 332 -4.18 -16.20 -3.05
CA GLN A 332 -4.29 -15.62 -4.39
C GLN A 332 -4.31 -16.69 -5.49
N ARG A 333 -3.37 -17.64 -5.45
CA ARG A 333 -3.32 -18.75 -6.42
C ARG A 333 -4.60 -19.58 -6.39
N ILE A 334 -5.10 -19.92 -5.20
CA ILE A 334 -6.34 -20.70 -5.06
C ILE A 334 -7.54 -19.94 -5.65
N ILE A 335 -7.67 -18.64 -5.37
CA ILE A 335 -8.74 -17.80 -5.93
C ILE A 335 -8.64 -17.73 -7.46
N GLN A 336 -7.44 -17.61 -8.03
CA GLN A 336 -7.24 -17.65 -9.49
C GLN A 336 -7.69 -18.98 -10.09
N PHE A 337 -7.38 -20.12 -9.46
CA PHE A 337 -7.88 -21.42 -9.89
C PHE A 337 -9.41 -21.51 -9.81
N CYS A 338 -10.03 -21.00 -8.74
CA CYS A 338 -11.49 -20.97 -8.60
C CYS A 338 -12.17 -20.15 -9.71
N LEU A 339 -11.57 -19.02 -10.10
CA LEU A 339 -12.06 -18.22 -11.24
C LEU A 339 -11.94 -18.98 -12.56
N SER A 340 -10.81 -19.64 -12.81
CA SER A 340 -10.62 -20.47 -14.01
C SER A 340 -11.62 -21.61 -14.08
N PHE A 341 -11.90 -22.29 -12.95
CA PHE A 341 -12.94 -23.32 -12.89
C PHE A 341 -14.34 -22.76 -13.14
N SER A 342 -14.64 -21.56 -12.66
CA SER A 342 -15.94 -20.91 -12.90
C SER A 342 -16.14 -20.54 -14.37
N ILE A 343 -15.09 -20.09 -15.06
CA ILE A 343 -15.11 -19.82 -16.51
C ILE A 343 -15.30 -21.14 -17.28
N LEU A 344 -14.51 -22.17 -16.95
CA LEU A 344 -14.62 -23.47 -17.61
C LEU A 344 -15.99 -24.12 -17.38
N PHE A 345 -16.53 -24.03 -16.17
CA PHE A 345 -17.88 -24.46 -15.83
C PHE A 345 -18.91 -23.81 -16.77
N LEU A 346 -18.86 -22.48 -16.93
CA LEU A 346 -19.83 -21.75 -17.75
C LEU A 346 -19.76 -22.19 -19.21
N LEU A 347 -18.56 -22.35 -19.76
CA LEU A 347 -18.38 -22.80 -21.15
C LEU A 347 -18.95 -24.20 -21.37
N LEU A 348 -18.65 -25.16 -20.48
CA LEU A 348 -19.16 -26.53 -20.58
C LEU A 348 -20.68 -26.60 -20.38
N TYR A 349 -21.21 -25.81 -19.44
CA TYR A 349 -22.63 -25.73 -19.15
C TYR A 349 -23.43 -25.21 -20.36
N VAL A 350 -22.96 -24.12 -20.97
CA VAL A 350 -23.55 -23.56 -22.19
C VAL A 350 -23.48 -24.56 -23.33
N LEU A 351 -22.31 -25.18 -23.54
CA LEU A 351 -22.11 -26.16 -24.60
C LEU A 351 -23.10 -27.33 -24.47
N TYR A 352 -23.25 -27.90 -23.27
CA TYR A 352 -24.23 -28.96 -23.01
C TYR A 352 -25.67 -28.53 -23.35
N HIS A 353 -26.10 -27.34 -22.94
CA HIS A 353 -27.49 -26.88 -23.20
C HIS A 353 -27.75 -26.53 -24.68
N MET A 354 -26.69 -26.24 -25.45
CA MET A 354 -26.79 -26.04 -26.91
C MET A 354 -26.86 -27.36 -27.68
N THR A 355 -26.31 -28.46 -27.16
CA THR A 355 -26.22 -29.75 -27.87
C THR A 355 -27.16 -30.82 -27.33
N SER A 356 -27.73 -30.62 -26.14
CA SER A 356 -28.53 -31.63 -25.45
C SER A 356 -29.89 -31.07 -25.03
N ASP A 357 -30.86 -31.96 -24.89
CA ASP A 357 -32.19 -31.59 -24.42
C ASP A 357 -32.24 -31.50 -22.90
N SER A 358 -33.11 -30.61 -22.41
CA SER A 358 -33.22 -30.34 -20.99
C SER A 358 -33.85 -31.52 -20.26
N THR A 359 -33.14 -32.09 -19.29
CA THR A 359 -33.67 -33.11 -18.39
C THR A 359 -34.78 -32.53 -17.50
N LYS A 360 -35.90 -33.26 -17.37
CA LYS A 360 -37.01 -32.89 -16.49
C LYS A 360 -36.88 -33.62 -15.14
N TYR A 361 -36.90 -32.85 -14.05
CA TYR A 361 -36.82 -33.41 -12.71
C TYR A 361 -38.04 -34.29 -12.39
N GLY A 362 -37.78 -35.57 -12.09
CA GLY A 362 -38.81 -36.55 -11.78
C GLY A 362 -39.34 -37.35 -12.96
N ASP A 363 -38.87 -37.10 -14.18
CA ASP A 363 -39.18 -37.91 -15.37
C ASP A 363 -38.37 -39.22 -15.30
N ILE A 364 -38.99 -40.30 -14.83
CA ILE A 364 -38.32 -41.57 -14.54
C ILE A 364 -38.17 -42.39 -15.82
N ASN A 365 -39.16 -42.31 -16.71
CA ASN A 365 -39.18 -43.08 -17.95
C ASN A 365 -38.50 -42.36 -19.14
N GLY A 366 -38.11 -41.10 -18.97
CA GLY A 366 -37.36 -40.31 -19.95
C GLY A 366 -38.19 -39.90 -21.17
N ASN A 367 -39.53 -39.93 -21.08
CA ASN A 367 -40.41 -39.63 -22.20
C ASN A 367 -40.66 -38.12 -22.40
N GLY A 368 -40.09 -37.28 -21.53
CA GLY A 368 -40.22 -35.83 -21.57
C GLY A 368 -41.54 -35.32 -20.98
N ILE A 369 -42.36 -36.16 -20.35
CA ILE A 369 -43.65 -35.81 -19.76
C ILE A 369 -43.65 -36.26 -18.31
N LEU A 370 -43.94 -35.33 -17.39
CA LEU A 370 -44.11 -35.70 -15.99
C LEU A 370 -45.50 -36.30 -15.78
N GLU A 371 -45.57 -37.62 -15.65
CA GLU A 371 -46.82 -38.33 -15.38
C GLU A 371 -47.26 -38.17 -13.92
N SER A 372 -48.56 -38.37 -13.63
CA SER A 372 -49.09 -38.23 -12.27
C SER A 372 -48.45 -39.20 -11.27
N THR A 373 -48.08 -40.39 -11.74
CA THR A 373 -47.39 -41.44 -10.96
C THR A 373 -45.95 -41.04 -10.63
N GLU A 374 -45.23 -40.45 -11.57
CA GLU A 374 -43.87 -39.94 -11.40
C GLU A 374 -43.83 -38.70 -10.52
N ALA A 375 -44.81 -37.80 -10.68
CA ALA A 375 -44.98 -36.62 -9.84
C ALA A 375 -45.18 -36.99 -8.37
N MET A 376 -45.91 -38.09 -8.09
CA MET A 376 -46.05 -38.62 -6.73
C MET A 376 -44.74 -39.18 -6.18
N ALA A 377 -43.92 -39.85 -7.00
CA ALA A 377 -42.67 -40.47 -6.57
C ALA A 377 -41.61 -39.45 -6.10
N VAL A 378 -41.62 -38.23 -6.63
CA VAL A 378 -40.69 -37.15 -6.25
C VAL A 378 -41.35 -36.03 -5.42
N SER A 379 -42.59 -36.20 -4.97
CA SER A 379 -43.37 -35.20 -4.23
C SER A 379 -42.55 -34.52 -3.11
N ASP A 380 -41.87 -35.32 -2.31
CA ASP A 380 -41.16 -34.86 -1.10
C ASP A 380 -39.87 -34.09 -1.41
N THR A 381 -39.24 -34.37 -2.56
CA THR A 381 -37.96 -33.77 -2.96
C THR A 381 -38.10 -32.66 -4.00
N ARG A 382 -39.21 -32.62 -4.73
CA ARG A 382 -39.46 -31.67 -5.82
C ARG A 382 -39.47 -30.22 -5.36
N GLY A 383 -40.14 -29.93 -4.24
CA GLY A 383 -40.17 -28.58 -3.66
C GLY A 383 -38.77 -28.11 -3.25
N ILE A 384 -37.99 -29.00 -2.63
CA ILE A 384 -36.60 -28.74 -2.22
C ILE A 384 -35.72 -28.50 -3.46
N TYR A 385 -35.86 -29.34 -4.48
CA TYR A 385 -35.13 -29.22 -5.74
C TYR A 385 -35.35 -27.85 -6.38
N PHE A 386 -36.60 -27.44 -6.58
CA PHE A 386 -36.89 -26.14 -7.21
C PHE A 386 -36.48 -24.96 -6.35
N PHE A 387 -36.62 -25.06 -5.02
CA PHE A 387 -36.13 -24.02 -4.13
C PHE A 387 -34.61 -23.80 -4.29
N ILE A 388 -33.84 -24.89 -4.25
CA ILE A 388 -32.37 -24.83 -4.43
C ILE A 388 -32.02 -24.39 -5.85
N LEU A 389 -32.70 -24.91 -6.87
CA LEU A 389 -32.43 -24.57 -8.27
C LEU A 389 -32.66 -23.08 -8.53
N VAL A 390 -33.81 -22.55 -8.12
CA VAL A 390 -34.16 -21.14 -8.34
C VAL A 390 -33.24 -20.22 -7.55
N SER A 391 -32.95 -20.53 -6.28
CA SER A 391 -32.00 -19.73 -5.49
C SER A 391 -30.59 -19.79 -6.06
N HIS A 392 -30.14 -20.96 -6.54
CA HIS A 392 -28.85 -21.16 -7.18
C HIS A 392 -28.73 -20.31 -8.45
N ILE A 393 -29.71 -20.37 -9.36
CA ILE A 393 -29.72 -19.58 -10.61
C ILE A 393 -29.68 -18.09 -10.29
N PHE A 394 -30.54 -17.62 -9.38
CA PHE A 394 -30.59 -16.21 -9.00
C PHE A 394 -29.25 -15.73 -8.39
N LEU A 395 -28.71 -16.47 -7.43
CA LEU A 395 -27.45 -16.12 -6.78
C LEU A 395 -26.25 -16.24 -7.72
N SER A 396 -26.31 -17.10 -8.74
CA SER A 396 -25.30 -17.20 -9.79
C SER A 396 -25.23 -15.95 -10.68
N LEU A 397 -26.34 -15.21 -10.82
CA LEU A 397 -26.32 -13.90 -11.50
C LEU A 397 -25.69 -12.83 -10.60
N VAL A 398 -26.05 -12.83 -9.31
CA VAL A 398 -25.57 -11.85 -8.33
C VAL A 398 -24.07 -12.03 -8.02
N VAL A 399 -23.57 -13.27 -8.04
CA VAL A 399 -22.18 -13.56 -7.67
C VAL A 399 -21.17 -13.00 -8.68
N ILE A 400 -21.52 -12.91 -9.98
CA ILE A 400 -20.62 -12.43 -11.04
C ILE A 400 -20.08 -11.02 -10.72
N PRO A 401 -20.91 -9.97 -10.59
CA PRO A 401 -20.40 -8.64 -10.26
C PRO A 401 -19.71 -8.60 -8.90
N LEU A 402 -20.22 -9.33 -7.89
CA LEU A 402 -19.63 -9.36 -6.55
C LEU A 402 -18.19 -9.89 -6.57
N VAL A 403 -17.95 -11.02 -7.24
CA VAL A 403 -16.62 -11.65 -7.33
C VAL A 403 -15.68 -10.80 -8.17
N LEU A 404 -16.14 -10.27 -9.32
CA LEU A 404 -15.32 -9.42 -10.17
C LEU A 404 -14.90 -8.12 -9.47
N PHE A 405 -15.80 -7.45 -8.75
CA PHE A 405 -15.45 -6.28 -7.95
C PHE A 405 -14.53 -6.62 -6.76
N THR A 406 -14.78 -7.74 -6.09
CA THR A 406 -13.93 -8.23 -4.99
C THR A 406 -12.51 -8.51 -5.48
N TYR A 407 -12.37 -9.14 -6.66
CA TYR A 407 -11.09 -9.37 -7.31
C TYR A 407 -10.43 -8.07 -7.77
N LYS A 408 -11.19 -7.14 -8.36
CA LYS A 408 -10.70 -5.79 -8.71
C LYS A 408 -10.10 -5.07 -7.51
N PHE A 409 -10.76 -5.09 -6.35
CA PHE A 409 -10.21 -4.43 -5.15
C PHE A 409 -8.93 -5.08 -4.65
N ALA A 410 -8.81 -6.40 -4.76
CA ALA A 410 -7.55 -7.08 -4.47
C ALA A 410 -6.46 -6.69 -5.48
N TRP A 411 -6.79 -6.62 -6.77
CA TRP A 411 -5.89 -6.17 -7.83
C TRP A 411 -5.44 -4.72 -7.61
N GLU A 412 -6.35 -3.83 -7.19
CA GLU A 412 -6.07 -2.42 -6.85
C GLU A 412 -5.32 -2.22 -5.53
N GLY A 413 -4.99 -3.30 -4.80
CA GLY A 413 -4.39 -3.21 -3.47
C GLY A 413 -5.32 -2.58 -2.41
N ASN A 414 -6.60 -2.38 -2.73
CA ASN A 414 -7.60 -1.82 -1.81
C ASN A 414 -8.18 -2.93 -0.92
N TYR A 415 -7.36 -3.42 0.00
CA TYR A 415 -7.71 -4.55 0.87
C TYR A 415 -8.88 -4.24 1.83
N GLU A 416 -9.09 -2.97 2.18
CA GLU A 416 -10.23 -2.54 2.99
C GLU A 416 -11.55 -2.77 2.26
N ARG A 417 -11.65 -2.32 0.99
CA ARG A 417 -12.83 -2.58 0.17
C ARG A 417 -12.94 -4.05 -0.20
N HIS A 418 -11.83 -4.72 -0.51
CA HIS A 418 -11.81 -6.16 -0.74
C HIS A 418 -12.45 -6.90 0.44
N LYS A 419 -11.97 -6.69 1.67
CA LYS A 419 -12.55 -7.32 2.88
C LYS A 419 -14.04 -7.03 3.04
N LYS A 420 -14.47 -5.78 2.83
CA LYS A 420 -15.89 -5.40 2.92
C LYS A 420 -16.76 -6.15 1.92
N TRP A 421 -16.30 -6.27 0.68
CA TRP A 421 -17.02 -6.98 -0.38
C TRP A 421 -16.95 -8.50 -0.23
N THR A 422 -15.81 -9.04 0.20
CA THR A 422 -15.62 -10.47 0.46
C THR A 422 -16.61 -10.99 1.50
N ARG A 423 -17.03 -10.19 2.50
CA ARG A 423 -18.07 -10.59 3.47
C ARG A 423 -19.39 -11.00 2.81
N PHE A 424 -19.70 -10.47 1.63
CA PHE A 424 -20.90 -10.82 0.86
C PHE A 424 -20.56 -11.79 -0.28
N ALA A 425 -19.48 -11.52 -1.02
CA ALA A 425 -19.09 -12.33 -2.17
C ALA A 425 -18.75 -13.78 -1.77
N TYR A 426 -18.03 -13.97 -0.66
CA TYR A 426 -17.61 -15.29 -0.20
C TYR A 426 -18.77 -16.25 0.12
N PRO A 427 -19.72 -15.93 1.01
CA PRO A 427 -20.81 -16.84 1.35
C PRO A 427 -21.71 -17.14 0.15
N ILE A 428 -21.98 -16.15 -0.71
CA ILE A 428 -22.78 -16.33 -1.92
C ILE A 428 -22.06 -17.25 -2.91
N TRP A 429 -20.77 -17.04 -3.15
CA TRP A 429 -19.99 -17.87 -4.07
C TRP A 429 -19.85 -19.31 -3.57
N LEU A 430 -19.61 -19.49 -2.28
CA LEU A 430 -19.57 -20.82 -1.67
C LEU A 430 -20.93 -21.53 -1.76
N TYR A 431 -22.03 -20.81 -1.50
CA TYR A 431 -23.39 -21.35 -1.66
C TYR A 431 -23.64 -21.83 -3.08
N VAL A 432 -23.36 -21.00 -4.09
CA VAL A 432 -23.53 -21.35 -5.51
C VAL A 432 -22.67 -22.57 -5.87
N ALA A 433 -21.41 -22.60 -5.48
CA ALA A 433 -20.51 -23.72 -5.77
C ALA A 433 -21.00 -25.05 -5.14
N ILE A 434 -21.48 -25.03 -3.89
CA ILE A 434 -22.02 -26.24 -3.23
C ILE A 434 -23.35 -26.65 -3.84
N THR A 435 -24.28 -25.71 -4.01
CA THR A 435 -25.62 -26.01 -4.53
C THR A 435 -25.61 -26.49 -5.97
N GLY A 436 -24.64 -26.08 -6.79
CA GLY A 436 -24.48 -26.62 -8.14
C GLY A 436 -24.19 -28.12 -8.15
N VAL A 437 -23.43 -28.62 -7.17
CA VAL A 437 -23.19 -30.06 -6.98
C VAL A 437 -24.45 -30.76 -6.49
N VAL A 438 -25.16 -30.16 -5.53
CA VAL A 438 -26.41 -30.72 -4.97
C VAL A 438 -27.48 -30.84 -6.05
N VAL A 439 -27.70 -29.79 -6.85
CA VAL A 439 -28.65 -29.79 -7.96
C VAL A 439 -28.32 -30.91 -8.96
N TYR A 440 -27.03 -31.08 -9.30
CA TYR A 440 -26.58 -32.18 -10.15
C TYR A 440 -26.93 -33.55 -9.56
N TYR A 441 -26.58 -33.83 -8.30
CA TYR A 441 -26.90 -35.12 -7.68
C TYR A 441 -28.41 -35.37 -7.57
N MET A 442 -29.20 -34.33 -7.36
CA MET A 442 -30.65 -34.46 -7.31
C MET A 442 -31.24 -34.79 -8.68
N ILE A 443 -30.74 -34.17 -9.75
CA ILE A 443 -31.26 -34.42 -11.12
C ILE A 443 -30.60 -35.64 -11.78
N SER A 444 -29.43 -36.10 -11.31
CA SER A 444 -28.65 -37.13 -11.99
C SER A 444 -29.36 -38.46 -12.25
N PRO A 445 -30.26 -38.96 -11.36
CA PRO A 445 -31.02 -40.18 -11.63
C PRO A 445 -31.95 -40.09 -12.85
N PHE A 446 -32.23 -38.88 -13.34
CA PHE A 446 -33.14 -38.61 -14.45
C PHE A 446 -32.40 -38.27 -15.75
N TYR A 447 -31.06 -38.30 -15.78
CA TYR A 447 -30.34 -38.28 -17.05
C TYR A 447 -30.57 -39.61 -17.76
N SER A 448 -31.18 -39.53 -18.95
CA SER A 448 -31.52 -40.65 -19.83
C SER A 448 -30.48 -40.84 -20.93
#